data_AF-A0A4P1S107-F1
#
_entry.id   AF-A0A4P1S107-F1
#
_cell.length_a   1.000
_cell.length_b   1.000
_cell.length_c   1.000
_cell.angle_alpha   90.00
_cell.angle_beta   90.00
_cell.angle_gamma   90.00
#
_symmetry.space_group_name_H-M   'P 1'
#
loop_
_entity.id
_entity.type
_entity.pdbx_description
1 polymer ?
#
loop_
_entity_poly.entity_id
_entity_poly.type
_entity_poly.pdbx_seq_one_letter_code
_entity_poly.pdbx_strand_id
1 'polypeptide(L)'
;MNQRRKFKSISRICEEIDWIISNKDYKQDHKRLPLDLWDAVLHRELLYFEIDLFCITILKIANAKNRKLPYLERELWDFINNLPVYISRKQNLKISEEEELDFCIDYPNEGKKMLSRLIGLSKEILEFPDDHSKRNETRKSGSLRLLAELTRHYCIPGVKELFLNSVGSKNPQEQYCALEGLMNYYDGKGDEVDNGVIQALDKIIKETEDRSVVFICLQIQINAGIISEMSAVFAMDDWKDEHYYK
;
A
#
# COMPACT_ATOMS: atom_id res chain seq x y z
N MET A 1 -31.26 -27.70 7.00
CA MET A 1 -31.20 -26.95 5.72
C MET A 1 -30.29 -25.75 5.90
N ASN A 2 -29.05 -25.81 5.42
CA ASN A 2 -28.17 -24.64 5.40
C ASN A 2 -28.66 -23.68 4.32
N GLN A 3 -29.31 -22.58 4.70
CA GLN A 3 -29.54 -21.48 3.78
C GLN A 3 -28.17 -21.00 3.29
N ARG A 4 -27.85 -21.21 2.00
CA ARG A 4 -26.69 -20.59 1.37
C ARG A 4 -26.86 -19.07 1.51
N ARG A 5 -26.05 -18.47 2.38
CA ARG A 5 -26.03 -17.02 2.57
C ARG A 5 -25.79 -16.36 1.21
N LYS A 6 -26.72 -15.50 0.78
CA LYS A 6 -26.60 -14.79 -0.49
C LYS A 6 -25.55 -13.68 -0.30
N PHE A 7 -24.41 -13.81 -0.97
CA PHE A 7 -23.32 -12.82 -0.89
C PHE A 7 -23.74 -11.52 -1.58
N LYS A 8 -23.31 -10.38 -1.06
CA LYS A 8 -23.53 -9.07 -1.69
C LYS A 8 -22.56 -8.89 -2.86
N SER A 9 -22.99 -8.23 -3.93
CA SER A 9 -22.08 -7.80 -4.99
C SER A 9 -21.23 -6.61 -4.54
N ILE A 10 -20.09 -6.39 -5.18
CA ILE A 10 -19.23 -5.23 -4.90
C ILE A 10 -19.99 -3.93 -5.20
N SER A 11 -20.74 -3.88 -6.30
CA SER A 11 -21.58 -2.72 -6.62
C SER A 11 -22.56 -2.40 -5.50
N ARG A 12 -23.22 -3.43 -4.95
CA ARG A 12 -24.14 -3.23 -3.83
C ARG A 12 -23.43 -2.71 -2.59
N ILE A 13 -22.24 -3.20 -2.28
CA ILE A 13 -21.45 -2.71 -1.15
C ILE A 13 -21.01 -1.25 -1.37
N CYS A 14 -20.60 -0.88 -2.59
CA CYS A 14 -20.22 0.49 -2.93
C CYS A 14 -21.41 1.46 -2.80
N GLU A 15 -22.61 1.07 -3.23
CA GLU A 15 -23.84 1.84 -3.00
C GLU A 15 -24.11 2.07 -1.50
N GLU A 16 -23.92 1.03 -0.69
CA GLU A 16 -24.08 1.09 0.76
C GLU A 16 -23.06 2.07 1.39
N ILE A 17 -21.83 2.11 0.87
CA ILE A 17 -20.83 3.11 1.27
C ILE A 17 -21.25 4.52 0.84
N ASP A 18 -21.78 4.70 -0.38
CA ASP A 18 -22.28 5.99 -0.86
C ASP A 18 -23.43 6.54 0.02
N TRP A 19 -24.26 5.66 0.59
CA TRP A 19 -25.30 6.05 1.55
C TRP A 19 -24.72 6.54 2.88
N ILE A 20 -23.66 5.87 3.36
CA ILE A 20 -22.90 6.32 4.54
C ILE A 20 -22.30 7.69 4.24
N ILE A 21 -21.57 7.85 3.13
CA ILE A 21 -20.97 9.13 2.72
C ILE A 21 -22.02 10.25 2.73
N SER A 22 -23.21 9.98 2.17
CA SER A 22 -24.31 10.94 2.08
C SER A 22 -25.07 11.20 3.39
N ASN A 23 -24.71 10.55 4.50
CA ASN A 23 -25.48 10.52 5.75
C ASN A 23 -26.96 10.09 5.59
N LYS A 24 -27.26 9.32 4.53
CA LYS A 24 -28.63 8.91 4.19
C LYS A 24 -29.10 7.66 4.95
N ASP A 25 -28.20 6.91 5.59
CA ASP A 25 -28.59 5.74 6.39
C ASP A 25 -27.82 5.63 7.73
N TYR A 26 -28.56 5.87 8.82
CA TYR A 26 -28.02 5.78 10.18
C TYR A 26 -27.96 4.34 10.70
N LYS A 27 -28.75 3.41 10.16
CA LYS A 27 -28.94 2.05 10.70
C LYS A 27 -28.00 1.00 10.10
N GLN A 28 -27.28 1.36 9.04
CA GLN A 28 -26.36 0.45 8.37
C GLN A 28 -25.17 0.09 9.26
N ASP A 29 -24.94 -1.21 9.41
CA ASP A 29 -23.77 -1.74 10.10
C ASP A 29 -22.53 -1.63 9.22
N HIS A 30 -21.97 -0.43 9.17
CA HIS A 30 -20.73 -0.11 8.47
C HIS A 30 -19.56 -1.02 8.85
N LYS A 31 -19.59 -1.67 10.03
CA LYS A 31 -18.54 -2.60 10.46
C LYS A 31 -18.60 -3.94 9.75
N ARG A 32 -19.75 -4.29 9.16
CA ARG A 32 -19.94 -5.53 8.40
C ARG A 32 -19.50 -5.41 6.94
N LEU A 33 -19.44 -4.20 6.39
CA LEU A 33 -19.10 -3.99 4.97
C LEU A 33 -17.74 -4.60 4.57
N PRO A 34 -16.66 -4.52 5.39
CA PRO A 34 -15.40 -5.18 5.08
C PRO A 34 -15.53 -6.71 4.99
N LEU A 35 -16.33 -7.32 5.86
CA LEU A 35 -16.60 -8.76 5.80
C LEU A 35 -17.39 -9.13 4.55
N ASP A 36 -18.39 -8.31 4.19
CA ASP A 36 -19.17 -8.53 2.97
C ASP A 36 -18.29 -8.38 1.70
N LEU A 37 -17.25 -7.52 1.70
CA LEU A 37 -16.26 -7.43 0.62
C LEU A 37 -15.43 -8.71 0.51
N TRP A 38 -14.86 -9.18 1.62
CA TRP A 38 -14.10 -10.43 1.64
C TRP A 38 -14.93 -11.62 1.17
N ASP A 39 -16.17 -11.72 1.65
CA ASP A 39 -17.13 -12.72 1.21
C ASP A 39 -17.37 -12.62 -0.32
N ALA A 40 -17.55 -11.41 -0.86
CA ALA A 40 -17.79 -11.20 -2.28
C ALA A 40 -16.60 -11.61 -3.15
N VAL A 41 -15.39 -11.39 -2.67
CA VAL A 41 -14.16 -11.70 -3.39
C VAL A 41 -13.86 -13.19 -3.32
N LEU A 42 -13.85 -13.82 -2.15
CA LEU A 42 -13.44 -15.22 -1.98
C LEU A 42 -14.23 -16.24 -2.82
N HIS A 43 -15.49 -15.95 -3.13
CA HIS A 43 -16.41 -16.90 -3.76
C HIS A 43 -16.53 -16.77 -5.29
N ARG A 44 -15.88 -15.78 -5.93
CA ARG A 44 -15.93 -15.61 -7.39
C ARG A 44 -14.74 -14.82 -7.94
N GLU A 45 -14.62 -14.80 -9.26
CA GLU A 45 -13.70 -13.90 -9.95
C GLU A 45 -14.20 -12.46 -9.89
N LEU A 46 -13.24 -11.54 -9.73
CA LEU A 46 -13.47 -10.10 -9.81
C LEU A 46 -13.47 -9.68 -11.27
N LEU A 47 -14.31 -8.71 -11.60
CA LEU A 47 -14.36 -8.08 -12.92
C LEU A 47 -13.77 -6.67 -12.83
N TYR A 48 -13.15 -6.18 -13.92
CA TYR A 48 -12.45 -4.89 -13.89
C TYR A 48 -13.36 -3.74 -13.43
N PHE A 49 -14.61 -3.70 -13.91
CA PHE A 49 -15.55 -2.64 -13.54
C PHE A 49 -15.84 -2.60 -12.03
N GLU A 50 -15.67 -3.72 -11.32
CA GLU A 50 -15.87 -3.78 -9.87
C GLU A 50 -14.68 -3.20 -9.12
N ILE A 51 -13.46 -3.46 -9.61
CA ILE A 51 -12.24 -2.81 -9.11
C ILE A 51 -12.31 -1.31 -9.35
N ASP A 52 -12.68 -0.89 -10.56
CA ASP A 52 -12.79 0.53 -10.88
C ASP A 52 -13.86 1.25 -10.03
N LEU A 53 -15.06 0.66 -9.91
CA LEU A 53 -16.11 1.18 -9.04
C LEU A 53 -15.66 1.29 -7.58
N PHE A 54 -14.91 0.30 -7.11
CA PHE A 54 -14.36 0.31 -5.77
C PHE A 54 -13.31 1.41 -5.59
N CYS A 55 -12.37 1.58 -6.53
CA CYS A 55 -11.41 2.68 -6.52
C CYS A 55 -12.11 4.05 -6.48
N ILE A 56 -13.13 4.26 -7.32
CA ILE A 56 -13.96 5.48 -7.30
C ILE A 56 -14.58 5.69 -5.92
N THR A 57 -15.06 4.62 -5.28
CA THR A 57 -15.66 4.68 -3.95
C THR A 57 -14.64 5.11 -2.88
N ILE A 58 -13.40 4.62 -2.95
CA ILE A 58 -12.32 5.05 -2.05
C ILE A 58 -12.00 6.54 -2.21
N LEU A 59 -11.94 7.03 -3.45
CA LEU A 59 -11.73 8.45 -3.72
C LEU A 59 -12.86 9.33 -3.17
N LYS A 60 -14.12 8.86 -3.24
CA LYS A 60 -15.25 9.54 -2.61
C LYS A 60 -15.11 9.56 -1.08
N ILE A 61 -14.70 8.45 -0.46
CA ILE A 61 -14.46 8.36 0.99
C ILE A 61 -13.39 9.37 1.41
N ALA A 62 -12.28 9.41 0.68
CA ALA A 62 -11.15 10.30 0.96
C ALA A 62 -11.56 11.78 0.97
N ASN A 63 -12.52 12.18 0.12
CA ASN A 63 -13.05 13.54 0.04
C ASN A 63 -14.21 13.83 1.01
N ALA A 64 -14.79 12.81 1.64
CA ALA A 64 -15.98 12.96 2.47
C ALA A 64 -15.66 13.32 3.92
N LYS A 65 -16.53 14.13 4.55
CA LYS A 65 -16.47 14.48 5.97
C LYS A 65 -17.55 13.74 6.74
N ASN A 66 -17.30 12.48 7.13
CA ASN A 66 -18.22 11.70 7.94
C ASN A 66 -17.49 10.89 9.02
N ARG A 67 -17.98 10.99 10.26
CA ARG A 67 -17.40 10.35 11.47
C ARG A 67 -17.37 8.82 11.46
N LYS A 68 -18.17 8.15 10.62
CA LYS A 68 -18.18 6.69 10.48
C LYS A 68 -17.08 6.18 9.53
N LEU A 69 -16.57 7.04 8.67
CA LEU A 69 -15.58 6.68 7.64
C LEU A 69 -14.20 6.31 8.15
N PRO A 70 -13.64 6.86 9.25
CA PRO A 70 -12.28 6.52 9.68
C PRO A 70 -12.08 5.02 9.92
N TYR A 71 -13.04 4.36 10.58
CA TYR A 71 -12.99 2.91 10.78
C TYR A 71 -13.07 2.19 9.44
N LEU A 72 -14.08 2.53 8.63
CA LEU A 72 -14.34 1.86 7.36
C LEU A 72 -13.12 1.98 6.43
N GLU A 73 -12.58 3.18 6.27
CA GLU A 73 -11.43 3.47 5.42
C GLU A 73 -10.20 2.63 5.76
N ARG A 74 -9.90 2.44 7.05
CA ARG A 74 -8.81 1.55 7.48
C ARG A 74 -9.04 0.12 7.00
N GLU A 75 -10.21 -0.44 7.26
CA GLU A 75 -10.54 -1.82 6.85
C GLU A 75 -10.57 -1.99 5.32
N LEU A 76 -10.96 -0.93 4.59
CA LEU A 76 -10.92 -0.93 3.13
C LEU A 76 -9.48 -0.91 2.60
N TRP A 77 -8.58 -0.14 3.22
CA TRP A 77 -7.16 -0.16 2.86
C TRP A 77 -6.52 -1.52 3.17
N ASP A 78 -6.88 -2.16 4.28
CA ASP A 78 -6.43 -3.53 4.56
C ASP A 78 -6.92 -4.50 3.49
N PHE A 79 -8.18 -4.39 3.06
CA PHE A 79 -8.70 -5.18 1.95
C PHE A 79 -7.95 -4.91 0.64
N ILE A 80 -7.75 -3.64 0.26
CA ILE A 80 -7.03 -3.24 -0.97
C ILE A 80 -5.62 -3.79 -1.00
N ASN A 81 -4.89 -3.68 0.11
CA ASN A 81 -3.51 -4.15 0.19
C ASN A 81 -3.36 -5.66 0.00
N ASN A 82 -4.44 -6.43 0.18
CA ASN A 82 -4.44 -7.87 -0.06
C ASN A 82 -5.05 -8.27 -1.43
N LEU A 83 -5.67 -7.34 -2.15
CA LEU A 83 -6.25 -7.60 -3.47
C LEU A 83 -5.21 -8.08 -4.50
N PRO A 84 -3.98 -7.55 -4.57
CA PRO A 84 -2.99 -8.03 -5.53
C PRO A 84 -2.78 -9.54 -5.49
N VAL A 85 -2.59 -10.09 -4.29
CA VAL A 85 -2.41 -11.54 -4.10
C VAL A 85 -3.64 -12.32 -4.58
N TYR A 86 -4.84 -11.81 -4.32
CA TYR A 86 -6.08 -12.45 -4.75
C TYR A 86 -6.22 -12.44 -6.29
N ILE A 87 -6.01 -11.27 -6.91
CA ILE A 87 -6.09 -11.08 -8.36
C ILE A 87 -5.08 -11.99 -9.05
N SER A 88 -3.81 -11.96 -8.62
CA SER A 88 -2.75 -12.78 -9.21
C SER A 88 -3.05 -14.27 -9.15
N ARG A 89 -3.55 -14.76 -8.01
CA ARG A 89 -3.90 -16.19 -7.83
C ARG A 89 -5.11 -16.62 -8.67
N LYS A 90 -6.17 -15.81 -8.72
CA LYS A 90 -7.41 -16.19 -9.41
C LYS A 90 -7.33 -16.04 -10.91
N GLN A 91 -6.61 -15.03 -11.38
CA GLN A 91 -6.37 -14.80 -12.80
C GLN A 91 -5.18 -15.59 -13.34
N ASN A 92 -4.53 -16.41 -12.50
CA ASN A 92 -3.33 -17.20 -12.82
C ASN A 92 -2.26 -16.35 -13.54
N LEU A 93 -1.99 -15.16 -13.00
CA LEU A 93 -1.02 -14.24 -13.60
C LEU A 93 0.37 -14.86 -13.57
N LYS A 94 0.97 -14.99 -14.75
CA LYS A 94 2.38 -15.36 -14.91
C LYS A 94 3.18 -14.08 -14.98
N ILE A 95 3.80 -13.73 -13.86
CA ILE A 95 4.61 -12.52 -13.72
C ILE A 95 6.05 -12.87 -14.05
N SER A 96 6.68 -12.12 -14.95
CA SER A 96 8.13 -12.17 -15.15
C SER A 96 8.83 -11.07 -14.36
N GLU A 97 10.07 -11.30 -13.92
CA GLU A 97 10.86 -10.36 -13.10
C GLU A 97 11.05 -8.97 -13.73
N GLU A 98 10.98 -8.89 -15.05
CA GLU A 98 11.11 -7.65 -15.83
C GLU A 98 9.76 -7.07 -16.29
N GLU A 99 8.63 -7.62 -15.83
CA GLU A 99 7.33 -7.15 -16.30
C GLU A 99 7.02 -5.75 -15.78
N GLU A 100 6.78 -4.81 -16.69
CA GLU A 100 6.35 -3.46 -16.33
C GLU A 100 4.86 -3.42 -15.98
N LEU A 101 4.51 -2.62 -14.97
CA LEU A 101 3.14 -2.29 -14.58
C LEU A 101 3.00 -0.78 -14.41
N ASP A 102 2.33 -0.15 -15.37
CA ASP A 102 2.07 1.28 -15.39
C ASP A 102 0.76 1.66 -14.72
N PHE A 103 0.66 2.92 -14.31
CA PHE A 103 -0.54 3.48 -13.69
C PHE A 103 -1.69 3.65 -14.70
N CYS A 104 -2.87 3.10 -14.39
CA CYS A 104 -4.12 3.31 -15.14
C CYS A 104 -4.07 2.93 -16.64
N ILE A 105 -3.33 1.90 -17.00
CA ILE A 105 -3.26 1.36 -18.37
C ILE A 105 -4.27 0.25 -18.60
N ASP A 106 -4.90 0.29 -19.78
CA ASP A 106 -5.82 -0.75 -20.26
C ASP A 106 -5.04 -1.94 -20.86
N TYR A 107 -4.52 -2.80 -20.00
CA TYR A 107 -3.82 -4.02 -20.44
C TYR A 107 -4.80 -5.05 -21.02
N PRO A 108 -4.42 -5.79 -22.08
CA PRO A 108 -5.21 -6.92 -22.58
C PRO A 108 -5.45 -8.03 -21.55
N ASN A 109 -4.53 -8.18 -20.59
CA ASN A 109 -4.70 -9.08 -19.46
C ASN A 109 -5.56 -8.40 -18.38
N GLU A 110 -6.74 -8.95 -18.13
CA GLU A 110 -7.73 -8.40 -17.20
C GLU A 110 -7.19 -8.24 -15.77
N GLY A 111 -6.43 -9.22 -15.27
CA GLY A 111 -5.82 -9.13 -13.94
C GLY A 111 -4.77 -8.01 -13.86
N LYS A 112 -3.91 -7.91 -14.87
CA LYS A 112 -2.92 -6.82 -14.95
C LYS A 112 -3.59 -5.45 -15.06
N LYS A 113 -4.68 -5.34 -15.82
CA LYS A 113 -5.52 -4.14 -15.92
C LYS A 113 -6.10 -3.75 -14.56
N MET A 114 -6.57 -4.71 -13.76
CA MET A 114 -7.02 -4.45 -12.39
C MET A 114 -5.89 -3.94 -11.49
N LEU A 115 -4.72 -4.58 -11.52
CA LEU A 115 -3.55 -4.15 -10.73
C LEU A 115 -3.10 -2.74 -11.13
N SER A 116 -3.09 -2.45 -12.43
CA SER A 116 -2.79 -1.13 -12.98
C SER A 116 -3.74 -0.05 -12.47
N ARG A 117 -5.04 -0.37 -12.36
CA ARG A 117 -6.03 0.54 -11.76
C ARG A 117 -5.80 0.75 -10.27
N LEU A 118 -5.41 -0.29 -9.52
CA LEU A 118 -5.11 -0.21 -8.08
C LEU A 118 -3.89 0.67 -7.79
N ILE A 119 -2.79 0.51 -8.53
CA ILE A 119 -1.64 1.41 -8.36
C ILE A 119 -1.96 2.84 -8.78
N GLY A 120 -2.84 3.01 -9.79
CA GLY A 120 -3.41 4.28 -10.17
C GLY A 120 -4.12 4.98 -9.00
N LEU A 121 -4.97 4.24 -8.27
CA LEU A 121 -5.61 4.73 -7.05
C LEU A 121 -4.57 5.18 -6.00
N SER A 122 -3.52 4.38 -5.76
CA SER A 122 -2.45 4.76 -4.82
C SER A 122 -1.80 6.09 -5.22
N LYS A 123 -1.50 6.28 -6.51
CA LYS A 123 -0.92 7.52 -7.01
C LYS A 123 -1.86 8.71 -6.82
N GLU A 124 -3.13 8.56 -7.20
CA GLU A 124 -4.15 9.60 -7.02
C GLU A 124 -4.29 10.02 -5.54
N ILE A 125 -4.21 9.07 -4.61
CA ILE A 125 -4.29 9.34 -3.17
C ILE A 125 -3.03 10.04 -2.64
N LEU A 126 -1.84 9.66 -3.13
CA LEU A 126 -0.58 10.31 -2.73
C LEU A 126 -0.49 11.76 -3.24
N GLU A 127 -1.17 12.08 -4.34
CA GLU A 127 -1.28 13.43 -4.88
C GLU A 127 -2.28 14.32 -4.11
N PHE A 128 -3.05 13.77 -3.16
CA PHE A 128 -3.96 14.57 -2.35
C PHE A 128 -3.20 15.53 -1.43
N PRO A 129 -3.70 16.75 -1.21
CA PRO A 129 -3.11 17.68 -0.26
C PRO A 129 -3.05 17.07 1.15
N ASP A 130 -1.93 17.29 1.84
CA ASP A 130 -1.79 16.85 3.22
C ASP A 130 -2.70 17.68 4.14
N ASP A 131 -3.72 17.04 4.69
CA ASP A 131 -4.66 17.64 5.65
C ASP A 131 -4.25 17.40 7.11
N HIS A 132 -3.09 16.78 7.36
CA HIS A 132 -2.54 16.38 8.66
C HIS A 132 -3.50 15.55 9.54
N SER A 133 -4.52 14.92 8.92
CA SER A 133 -5.46 14.06 9.64
C SER A 133 -4.96 12.61 9.71
N LYS A 134 -5.33 11.89 10.77
CA LYS A 134 -5.12 10.43 10.88
C LYS A 134 -5.66 9.63 9.68
N ARG A 135 -6.68 10.17 9.00
CA ARG A 135 -7.24 9.57 7.79
C ARG A 135 -6.29 9.76 6.61
N ASN A 136 -5.66 10.92 6.48
CA ASN A 136 -4.63 11.14 5.46
C ASN A 136 -3.43 10.24 5.70
N GLU A 137 -2.99 10.09 6.96
CA GLU A 137 -1.94 9.14 7.33
C GLU A 137 -2.28 7.71 6.88
N THR A 138 -3.49 7.23 7.22
CA THR A 138 -3.98 5.90 6.80
C THR A 138 -3.98 5.74 5.27
N ARG A 139 -4.42 6.78 4.55
CA ARG A 139 -4.50 6.79 3.09
C ARG A 139 -3.12 6.72 2.45
N LYS A 140 -2.19 7.56 2.90
CA LYS A 140 -0.82 7.60 2.38
C LYS A 140 -0.08 6.30 2.69
N SER A 141 -0.10 5.83 3.94
CA SER A 141 0.54 4.57 4.30
C SER A 141 -0.07 3.38 3.57
N GLY A 142 -1.41 3.33 3.44
CA GLY A 142 -2.11 2.29 2.70
C GLY A 142 -1.76 2.28 1.21
N SER A 143 -1.58 3.46 0.61
CA SER A 143 -1.16 3.62 -0.80
C SER A 143 0.27 3.16 -1.03
N LEU A 144 1.20 3.58 -0.16
CA LEU A 144 2.61 3.19 -0.22
C LEU A 144 2.79 1.69 -0.01
N ARG A 145 2.04 1.09 0.92
CA ARG A 145 2.06 -0.36 1.16
C ARG A 145 1.62 -1.14 -0.08
N LEU A 146 0.58 -0.68 -0.77
CA LEU A 146 0.09 -1.34 -1.99
C LEU A 146 1.14 -1.26 -3.10
N LEU A 147 1.77 -0.09 -3.26
CA LEU A 147 2.86 0.07 -4.22
C LEU A 147 4.05 -0.82 -3.86
N ALA A 148 4.48 -0.83 -2.60
CA ALA A 148 5.59 -1.64 -2.12
C ALA A 148 5.39 -3.12 -2.40
N GLU A 149 4.18 -3.65 -2.17
CA GLU A 149 3.85 -5.04 -2.45
C GLU A 149 3.95 -5.36 -3.94
N LEU A 150 3.43 -4.50 -4.81
CA LEU A 150 3.47 -4.72 -6.26
C LEU A 150 4.87 -4.53 -6.84
N THR A 151 5.71 -3.66 -6.25
CA THR A 151 7.12 -3.49 -6.65
C THR A 151 7.95 -4.76 -6.44
N ARG A 152 7.55 -5.68 -5.55
CA ARG A 152 8.21 -7.00 -5.43
C ARG A 152 8.08 -7.87 -6.68
N HIS A 153 7.10 -7.57 -7.53
CA HIS A 153 6.72 -8.42 -8.65
C HIS A 153 6.80 -7.70 -10.00
N TYR A 154 6.67 -6.37 -10.01
CA TYR A 154 6.60 -5.57 -11.21
C TYR A 154 7.60 -4.41 -11.18
N CYS A 155 8.11 -4.05 -12.36
CA CYS A 155 8.75 -2.76 -12.56
C CYS A 155 7.65 -1.71 -12.66
N ILE A 156 7.56 -0.78 -11.72
CA ILE A 156 6.56 0.31 -11.75
C ILE A 156 7.30 1.61 -12.05
N PRO A 157 7.20 2.16 -13.28
CA PRO A 157 7.91 3.39 -13.64
C PRO A 157 7.54 4.56 -12.73
N GLY A 158 8.56 5.26 -12.20
CA GLY A 158 8.35 6.43 -11.33
C GLY A 158 7.94 6.11 -9.89
N VAL A 159 7.94 4.84 -9.46
CA VAL A 159 7.54 4.45 -8.10
C VAL A 159 8.60 4.85 -7.05
N LYS A 160 9.88 4.87 -7.44
CA LYS A 160 11.00 5.27 -6.58
C LYS A 160 10.77 6.66 -6.01
N GLU A 161 10.40 7.62 -6.86
CA GLU A 161 10.15 9.01 -6.46
C GLU A 161 8.99 9.12 -5.48
N LEU A 162 7.94 8.30 -5.63
CA LEU A 162 6.82 8.28 -4.70
C LEU A 162 7.25 7.82 -3.30
N PHE A 163 8.11 6.81 -3.21
CA PHE A 163 8.67 6.37 -1.93
C PHE A 163 9.62 7.43 -1.36
N LEU A 164 10.54 7.97 -2.14
CA LEU A 164 11.50 8.99 -1.69
C LEU A 164 10.82 10.23 -1.12
N ASN A 165 9.72 10.69 -1.74
CA ASN A 165 8.92 11.80 -1.24
C ASN A 165 8.31 11.54 0.15
N SER A 166 8.19 10.27 0.55
CA SER A 166 7.50 9.84 1.79
C SER A 166 8.45 9.35 2.88
N VAL A 167 9.72 9.04 2.56
CA VAL A 167 10.74 8.60 3.54
C VAL A 167 10.99 9.65 4.63
N GLY A 168 10.90 10.93 4.30
CA GLY A 168 11.04 12.02 5.27
C GLY A 168 9.79 12.32 6.10
N SER A 169 8.72 11.53 5.96
CA SER A 169 7.46 11.78 6.68
C SER A 169 7.66 11.66 8.20
N LYS A 170 7.00 12.56 8.94
CA LYS A 170 6.92 12.48 10.41
C LYS A 170 5.92 11.41 10.87
N ASN A 171 5.09 10.91 9.97
CA ASN A 171 4.22 9.80 10.27
C ASN A 171 5.01 8.49 10.20
N PRO A 172 5.17 7.75 11.32
CA PRO A 172 6.01 6.55 11.33
C PRO A 172 5.53 5.46 10.38
N GLN A 173 4.22 5.31 10.20
CA GLN A 173 3.65 4.27 9.34
C GLN A 173 3.85 4.61 7.85
N GLU A 174 3.70 5.88 7.47
CA GLU A 174 4.00 6.37 6.12
C GLU A 174 5.48 6.18 5.79
N GLN A 175 6.37 6.63 6.68
CA GLN A 175 7.81 6.45 6.55
C GLN A 175 8.18 4.97 6.43
N TYR A 176 7.64 4.11 7.32
CA TYR A 176 7.89 2.68 7.29
C TYR A 176 7.48 2.05 5.94
N CYS A 177 6.26 2.34 5.46
CA CYS A 177 5.79 1.81 4.18
C CYS A 177 6.61 2.34 2.99
N ALA A 178 7.10 3.59 3.05
CA ALA A 178 7.99 4.13 2.05
C ALA A 178 9.35 3.43 2.03
N LEU A 179 9.94 3.17 3.20
CA LEU A 179 11.20 2.45 3.34
C LEU A 179 11.07 1.00 2.87
N GLU A 180 9.98 0.30 3.22
CA GLU A 180 9.70 -1.04 2.71
C GLU A 180 9.60 -1.05 1.17
N GLY A 181 8.96 -0.03 0.59
CA GLY A 181 8.89 0.16 -0.85
C GLY A 181 10.25 0.33 -1.52
N LEU A 182 11.13 1.16 -0.95
CA LEU A 182 12.51 1.32 -1.45
C LEU A 182 13.33 0.05 -1.31
N MET A 183 13.18 -0.67 -0.20
CA MET A 183 13.85 -1.95 -0.01
C MET A 183 13.49 -2.93 -1.12
N ASN A 184 12.20 -3.08 -1.41
CA ASN A 184 11.71 -3.93 -2.50
C ASN A 184 12.16 -3.41 -3.89
N TYR A 185 12.23 -2.09 -4.07
CA TYR A 185 12.71 -1.48 -5.32
C TYR A 185 14.17 -1.86 -5.61
N TYR A 186 15.06 -1.62 -4.65
CA TYR A 186 16.49 -1.89 -4.83
C TYR A 186 16.84 -3.38 -4.80
N ASP A 187 15.99 -4.23 -4.25
CA ASP A 187 16.19 -5.69 -4.28
C ASP A 187 16.22 -6.26 -5.71
N GLY A 188 15.35 -5.73 -6.57
CA GLY A 188 15.16 -6.22 -7.94
C GLY A 188 15.63 -5.27 -9.04
N LYS A 189 16.11 -4.07 -8.69
CA LYS A 189 16.55 -3.05 -9.64
C LYS A 189 17.98 -2.68 -9.31
N GLY A 190 18.92 -3.00 -10.20
CA GLY A 190 20.33 -2.59 -10.14
C GLY A 190 20.52 -1.09 -10.39
N ASP A 191 19.59 -0.28 -9.89
CA ASP A 191 19.55 1.16 -9.99
C ASP A 191 20.59 1.78 -9.05
N GLU A 192 21.26 2.82 -9.53
CA GLU A 192 22.17 3.59 -8.69
C GLU A 192 21.40 4.34 -7.59
N VAL A 193 22.00 4.33 -6.39
CA VAL A 193 21.55 5.12 -5.26
C VAL A 193 22.32 6.43 -5.23
N ASP A 194 21.58 7.55 -5.21
CA ASP A 194 22.20 8.86 -5.04
C ASP A 194 22.61 9.11 -3.59
N ASN A 195 23.62 9.98 -3.41
CA ASN A 195 24.13 10.33 -2.08
C ASN A 195 23.08 10.98 -1.16
N GLY A 196 22.03 11.60 -1.73
CA GLY A 196 20.95 12.21 -0.94
C GLY A 196 20.11 11.14 -0.24
N VAL A 197 19.83 10.03 -0.91
CA VAL A 197 19.16 8.87 -0.32
C VAL A 197 19.99 8.27 0.80
N ILE A 198 21.30 8.05 0.58
CA ILE A 198 22.20 7.49 1.61
C ILE A 198 22.18 8.37 2.87
N GLN A 199 22.33 9.68 2.71
CA GLN A 199 22.28 10.63 3.83
C GLN A 199 20.94 10.61 4.56
N ALA A 200 19.82 10.47 3.84
CA ALA A 200 18.50 10.35 4.45
C ALA A 200 18.38 9.06 5.28
N LEU A 201 18.86 7.93 4.77
CA LEU A 201 18.85 6.64 5.48
C LEU A 201 19.73 6.69 6.74
N ASP A 202 20.95 7.19 6.63
CA ASP A 202 21.88 7.32 7.76
C ASP A 202 21.32 8.24 8.85
N LYS A 203 20.63 9.30 8.46
CA LYS A 203 19.93 10.18 9.40
C LYS A 203 18.82 9.42 10.13
N ILE A 204 17.98 8.68 9.41
CA ILE A 204 16.91 7.89 10.01
C ILE A 204 17.46 6.85 10.97
N ILE A 205 18.54 6.14 10.60
CA ILE A 205 19.19 5.14 11.46
C ILE A 205 19.63 5.76 12.79
N LYS A 206 20.21 6.96 12.76
CA LYS A 206 20.69 7.66 13.97
C LYS A 206 19.57 8.19 14.86
N GLU A 207 18.41 8.51 14.29
CA GLU A 207 17.30 9.18 14.99
C GLU A 207 16.22 8.20 15.47
N THR A 208 16.11 7.01 14.87
CA THR A 208 15.04 6.05 15.20
C THR A 208 15.38 5.18 16.41
N GLU A 209 14.37 4.94 17.24
CA GLU A 209 14.40 3.93 18.31
C GLU A 209 13.86 2.57 17.84
N ASP A 210 13.27 2.50 16.64
CA ASP A 210 12.71 1.27 16.10
C ASP A 210 13.76 0.46 15.34
N ARG A 211 14.13 -0.68 15.93
CA ARG A 211 15.07 -1.65 15.34
C ARG A 211 14.65 -2.11 13.95
N SER A 212 13.35 -2.24 13.66
CA SER A 212 12.84 -2.65 12.36
C SER A 212 13.15 -1.61 11.29
N VAL A 213 13.05 -0.32 11.64
CA VAL A 213 13.38 0.79 10.73
C VAL A 213 14.88 0.79 10.42
N VAL A 214 15.74 0.58 11.41
CA VAL A 214 17.19 0.47 11.20
C VAL A 214 17.51 -0.69 10.25
N PHE A 215 16.92 -1.86 10.50
CA PHE A 215 17.09 -3.03 9.65
C PHE A 215 16.70 -2.75 8.19
N ILE A 216 15.54 -2.11 7.95
CA ILE A 216 15.10 -1.79 6.59
C ILE A 216 16.06 -0.79 5.93
N CYS A 217 16.49 0.26 6.63
CA CYS A 217 17.43 1.23 6.09
C CYS A 217 18.77 0.58 5.67
N LEU A 218 19.30 -0.31 6.51
CA LEU A 218 20.52 -1.05 6.19
C LEU A 218 20.31 -2.04 5.04
N GLN A 219 19.15 -2.71 4.98
CA GLN A 219 18.82 -3.60 3.87
C GLN A 219 18.73 -2.84 2.54
N ILE A 220 18.18 -1.62 2.53
CA ILE A 220 18.21 -0.75 1.35
C ILE A 220 19.66 -0.50 0.91
N GLN A 221 20.55 -0.16 1.85
CA GLN A 221 21.96 0.08 1.53
C GLN A 221 22.69 -1.18 1.03
N ILE A 222 22.34 -2.37 1.52
CA ILE A 222 22.86 -3.66 1.02
C ILE A 222 22.37 -3.90 -0.41
N ASN A 223 21.05 -3.82 -0.63
CA ASN A 223 20.42 -4.07 -1.93
C ASN A 223 20.95 -3.11 -3.01
N ALA A 224 21.25 -1.88 -2.60
CA ALA A 224 21.89 -0.86 -3.41
C ALA A 224 23.39 -1.05 -3.68
N GLY A 225 24.03 -2.05 -3.06
CA GLY A 225 25.48 -2.28 -3.17
C GLY A 225 26.35 -1.24 -2.46
N ILE A 226 25.80 -0.47 -1.53
CA ILE A 226 26.53 0.58 -0.79
C ILE A 226 27.35 -0.01 0.35
N ILE A 227 26.78 -0.97 1.08
CA ILE A 227 27.44 -1.66 2.19
C ILE A 227 27.35 -3.17 2.02
N SER A 228 28.26 -3.90 2.67
CA SER A 228 28.18 -5.37 2.75
C SER A 228 27.22 -5.82 3.86
N GLU A 229 26.73 -7.06 3.79
CA GLU A 229 25.96 -7.68 4.87
C GLU A 229 26.72 -7.65 6.21
N MET A 230 28.03 -7.90 6.19
CA MET A 230 28.87 -7.85 7.38
C MET A 230 28.93 -6.44 7.99
N SER A 231 29.03 -5.41 7.14
CA SER A 231 29.00 -4.01 7.57
C SER A 231 27.67 -3.65 8.22
N ALA A 232 26.55 -4.15 7.67
CA ALA A 232 25.23 -3.95 8.26
C ALA A 232 25.08 -4.64 9.63
N VAL A 233 25.67 -5.83 9.82
CA VAL A 233 25.67 -6.50 11.13
C VAL A 233 26.38 -5.65 12.18
N PHE A 234 27.56 -5.11 11.86
CA PHE A 234 28.27 -4.22 12.78
C PHE A 234 27.48 -2.93 13.07
N ALA A 235 26.90 -2.30 12.05
CA ALA A 235 26.07 -1.11 12.24
C ALA A 235 24.85 -1.38 13.14
N MET A 236 24.24 -2.57 13.04
CA MET A 236 23.14 -2.98 13.92
C MET A 236 23.59 -3.18 15.37
N ASP A 237 24.81 -3.67 15.60
CA ASP A 237 25.35 -3.85 16.95
C ASP A 237 25.74 -2.51 17.57
N ASP A 238 26.40 -1.63 16.82
CA ASP A 238 26.73 -0.26 17.24
C ASP A 238 25.45 0.51 17.63
N TRP A 239 24.40 0.43 16.80
CA TRP A 239 23.11 1.07 17.11
C TRP A 239 22.49 0.52 18.40
N LYS A 240 22.56 -0.80 18.65
CA LYS A 240 22.03 -1.40 19.90
C LYS A 240 22.80 -0.89 21.12
N ASP A 241 24.12 -0.79 21.02
CA ASP A 241 24.98 -0.29 22.10
C ASP A 241 24.63 1.15 22.47
N GLU A 242 24.30 1.98 21.48
CA GLU A 242 23.90 3.36 21.72
C GLU A 242 22.50 3.52 22.33
N HIS A 243 21.55 2.61 22.05
CA HIS A 243 20.13 2.78 22.40
C HIS A 243 19.64 1.88 23.53
N TYR A 244 20.27 0.73 23.78
CA TYR A 244 19.84 -0.24 24.80
C TYR A 244 20.79 -0.38 25.98
N TYR A 245 22.07 -0.02 25.82
CA TYR A 245 23.11 -0.26 26.81
C TYR A 245 23.72 1.02 27.39
N LYS A 246 23.13 2.19 27.10
CA LYS A 246 23.38 3.47 27.80
C LYS A 246 22.33 3.71 28.88
#